data_AF-A0A363TCC6-F1
#
_entry.id   AF-A0A363TCC6-F1
#
_cell.length_a   1.000
_cell.length_b   1.000
_cell.length_c   1.000
_cell.angle_alpha   90.00
_cell.angle_beta   90.00
_cell.angle_gamma   90.00
#
_symmetry.space_group_name_H-M   'P 1'
#
loop_
_entity.id
_entity.type
_entity.pdbx_description
1 polymer ?
#
loop_
_entity_poly.entity_id
_entity_poly.type
_entity_poly.pdbx_seq_one_letter_code
_entity_poly.pdbx_strand_id
1 'polypeptide(L)' 'MPLDLPTIRSKFPAMKRPAIFFDNPGGTQVAQPVLDRMNIYLVEHNASHGHVISLTQLVAHRSSSIDPLWHSVHGYQR' A
#
# COMPACT_ATOMS: atom_id res chain seq x y z
N MET A 1 -34.14 -9.82 15.40
CA MET A 1 -33.91 -9.91 13.94
C MET A 1 -32.89 -11.00 13.66
N PRO A 2 -33.15 -11.93 12.72
CA PRO A 2 -32.16 -12.91 12.30
C PRO A 2 -31.11 -12.28 11.36
N LEU A 3 -29.87 -12.78 11.42
CA LEU A 3 -28.79 -12.42 10.50
C LEU A 3 -28.79 -13.35 9.28
N ASP A 4 -28.57 -12.78 8.09
CA ASP A 4 -28.33 -13.55 6.87
C ASP A 4 -26.85 -13.99 6.82
N LEU A 5 -26.59 -15.16 7.43
CA LEU A 5 -25.25 -15.73 7.51
C LEU A 5 -24.66 -16.09 6.13
N PRO A 6 -25.40 -16.68 5.17
CA PRO A 6 -24.88 -16.89 3.81
C PRO A 6 -24.33 -15.61 3.18
N THR A 7 -25.09 -14.51 3.22
CA THR A 7 -24.66 -13.23 2.64
C THR A 7 -23.44 -12.68 3.36
N ILE A 8 -23.42 -12.71 4.70
CA ILE A 8 -22.25 -12.24 5.48
C ILE A 8 -21.01 -13.07 5.16
N ARG A 9 -21.12 -14.40 5.17
CA ARG A 9 -19.99 -15.32 4.92
C ARG A 9 -19.40 -15.16 3.53
N SER A 10 -20.23 -14.83 2.54
CA SER A 10 -19.77 -14.58 1.15
C SER A 10 -18.75 -13.43 1.05
N LYS A 11 -18.70 -12.51 2.02
CA LYS A 11 -17.80 -11.36 2.01
C LYS A 11 -16.37 -11.69 2.44
N PHE A 12 -16.10 -12.88 2.97
CA PHE A 12 -14.79 -13.27 3.48
C PHE A 12 -14.18 -14.39 2.60
N PRO A 13 -13.22 -14.08 1.73
CA PRO A 13 -12.63 -15.07 0.82
C PRO A 13 -12.02 -16.26 1.53
N ALA A 14 -11.43 -16.04 2.72
CA ALA A 14 -10.82 -17.09 3.54
C ALA A 14 -11.82 -18.17 3.98
N MET A 15 -13.13 -17.92 3.97
CA MET A 15 -14.16 -18.90 4.31
C MET A 15 -14.59 -19.79 3.13
N LYS A 16 -14.06 -19.58 1.92
CA LYS A 16 -14.38 -20.43 0.74
C LYS A 16 -13.66 -21.78 0.74
N ARG A 17 -12.66 -21.97 1.59
CA ARG A 17 -11.93 -23.24 1.74
C ARG A 17 -12.59 -24.14 2.80
N PRO A 18 -12.43 -25.46 2.71
CA PRO A 18 -12.97 -26.40 3.70
C PRO A 18 -12.16 -26.35 5.01
N ALA A 19 -12.28 -25.26 5.76
CA ALA A 19 -11.61 -25.06 7.03
C ALA A 19 -12.56 -24.40 8.05
N ILE A 20 -12.38 -24.74 9.32
CA ILE A 20 -13.10 -24.16 10.43
C ILE A 20 -12.13 -23.30 11.24
N PHE A 21 -12.55 -22.08 11.55
CA PHE A 21 -11.76 -21.08 12.26
C PHE A 21 -12.29 -20.92 13.68
N PHE A 22 -11.45 -21.21 14.67
CA PHE A 22 -11.76 -21.06 16.09
C PHE A 22 -10.82 -20.07 16.79
N ASP A 23 -10.12 -19.24 16.02
CA ASP A 23 -9.01 -18.39 16.44
C ASP A 23 -9.32 -16.89 16.38
N ASN A 24 -10.60 -16.50 16.42
CA ASN A 24 -11.00 -15.08 16.37
C ASN A 24 -10.22 -14.16 17.34
N PRO A 25 -9.88 -14.56 18.59
CA PRO A 25 -9.05 -13.72 19.47
C PRO A 25 -7.62 -13.47 18.94
N GLY A 26 -7.06 -14.39 18.14
CA GLY A 26 -5.76 -14.25 17.50
C GLY A 26 -5.79 -13.48 16.18
N GLY A 27 -6.98 -13.20 15.66
CA GLY A 27 -7.20 -12.46 14.42
C GLY A 27 -8.45 -12.92 13.70
N THR A 28 -9.18 -11.97 13.11
CA THR A 28 -10.37 -12.26 12.32
C THR A 28 -10.04 -12.37 10.83
N GLN A 29 -10.89 -13.07 10.07
CA GLN A 29 -10.75 -13.12 8.62
C GLN A 29 -11.07 -11.73 8.02
N VAL A 30 -10.33 -11.38 6.97
CA VAL A 30 -10.47 -10.09 6.29
C VAL A 30 -11.53 -10.17 5.20
N ALA A 31 -12.44 -9.20 5.17
CA ALA A 31 -13.45 -9.10 4.12
C ALA A 31 -12.83 -8.59 2.79
N GLN A 32 -13.38 -9.03 1.66
CA GLN A 32 -12.90 -8.65 0.32
C GLN A 32 -12.70 -7.13 0.14
N PRO A 33 -13.62 -6.24 0.57
CA PRO A 33 -13.46 -4.80 0.35
C PRO A 33 -12.27 -4.16 1.07
N VAL A 34 -11.76 -4.80 2.12
CA VAL A 34 -10.53 -4.37 2.82
C VAL A 34 -9.31 -4.76 1.99
N LEU A 35 -9.28 -5.99 1.46
CA LEU A 35 -8.23 -6.44 0.55
C LEU A 35 -8.13 -5.52 -0.68
N ASP A 36 -9.28 -5.22 -1.29
CA ASP A 36 -9.33 -4.37 -2.49
C ASP A 36 -8.74 -2.98 -2.22
N ARG A 37 -9.12 -2.35 -1.09
CA ARG A 37 -8.61 -1.04 -0.68
C ARG A 37 -7.14 -1.06 -0.33
N MET A 38 -6.69 -2.10 0.38
CA MET A 38 -5.27 -2.26 0.70
C MET A 38 -4.44 -2.42 -0.57
N ASN A 39 -4.92 -3.19 -1.54
CA ASN A 39 -4.24 -3.39 -2.81
C ASN A 39 -4.13 -2.08 -3.61
N ILE A 40 -5.25 -1.37 -3.76
CA ILE A 40 -5.27 -0.05 -4.41
C ILE A 40 -4.29 0.91 -3.72
N TYR A 41 -4.32 0.94 -2.38
CA TYR A 41 -3.43 1.81 -1.63
C TYR A 41 -1.96 1.48 -1.87
N LEU A 42 -1.57 0.20 -1.74
CA LEU A 42 -0.18 -0.22 -1.85
C LEU A 42 0.38 -0.10 -3.29
N VAL A 43 -0.47 -0.17 -4.30
CA VAL A 43 -0.06 -0.10 -5.71
C VAL A 43 -0.10 1.33 -6.25
N GLU A 44 -1.15 2.08 -5.93
CA GLU A 44 -1.44 3.36 -6.60
C GLU A 44 -1.02 4.58 -5.77
N HIS A 45 -0.66 4.39 -4.49
CA HIS A 45 -0.34 5.50 -3.58
C HIS A 45 1.09 5.38 -3.08
N ASN A 46 1.77 6.52 -2.96
CA ASN A 46 3.07 6.59 -2.29
C ASN A 46 2.87 6.85 -0.78
N ALA A 47 3.93 6.68 0.00
CA ALA A 47 3.89 6.91 1.46
C ALA A 47 3.58 8.37 1.84
N SER A 48 3.64 9.30 0.89
CA SER A 48 3.37 10.72 1.07
C SER A 48 1.90 11.02 0.87
N HIS A 49 1.07 10.57 1.81
CA HIS A 49 -0.32 11.01 1.88
C HIS A 49 -0.40 12.55 1.92
N GLY A 50 -1.05 13.15 0.94
CA GLY A 50 -1.28 14.60 0.88
C GLY A 50 -0.18 15.43 0.21
N HIS A 51 0.92 14.82 -0.24
CA HIS A 51 1.93 15.51 -1.05
C HIS A 51 2.16 14.73 -2.34
N VAL A 52 1.50 15.17 -3.41
CA VAL A 52 1.82 14.72 -4.76
C VAL A 52 3.16 15.34 -5.12
N ILE A 53 4.24 14.60 -4.91
CA ILE A 53 5.50 14.87 -5.60
C ILE A 53 5.45 14.01 -6.86
N SER A 54 5.27 14.63 -8.01
CA SER A 54 5.47 13.89 -9.26
C SER A 54 6.94 13.44 -9.34
N LEU A 55 7.20 12.27 -9.91
CA LEU A 55 8.59 11.81 -10.12
C LEU A 55 9.42 12.89 -10.84
N THR A 56 8.79 13.65 -11.74
CA THR A 56 9.36 14.81 -12.42
C THR A 56 9.77 15.93 -11.46
N GLN A 57 8.96 16.24 -10.44
CA GLN A 57 9.30 17.23 -9.40
C GLN A 57 10.38 16.73 -8.43
N LEU A 58 10.38 15.44 -8.07
CA LEU A 58 11.45 14.85 -7.24
C LEU A 58 12.79 14.92 -7.97
N VAL A 59 12.82 14.56 -9.26
CA VAL A 59 14.01 14.63 -10.11
C VAL A 59 14.42 16.09 -10.32
N ALA A 60 13.49 16.99 -10.64
CA ALA A 60 13.80 18.42 -10.82
C ALA A 60 14.34 19.10 -9.55
N HIS A 61 13.83 18.74 -8.37
CA HIS A 61 14.35 19.26 -7.11
C HIS A 61 15.73 18.67 -6.77
N ARG A 62 16.00 17.40 -7.10
CA ARG A 62 17.33 16.79 -6.94
C ARG A 62 18.36 17.34 -7.94
N SER A 63 17.97 17.57 -9.19
CA SER A 63 18.87 18.11 -10.22
C SER A 63 19.32 19.54 -9.93
N SER A 64 18.49 20.37 -9.30
CA SER A 64 18.83 21.76 -8.97
C SER A 64 19.65 21.93 -7.68
N SER A 65 19.68 20.92 -6.79
CA SER A 65 20.33 21.01 -5.47
C SER A 65 21.52 20.07 -5.28
N ILE A 66 21.68 19.01 -6.09
CA ILE A 66 22.77 18.03 -5.94
C ILE A 66 23.94 18.30 -6.90
N ASP A 67 23.73 19.02 -8.01
CA ASP A 67 24.75 19.11 -9.06
C ASP A 67 26.05 19.88 -8.68
N PRO A 68 26.04 20.95 -7.87
CA PRO A 68 27.29 21.60 -7.46
C PRO A 68 28.07 20.80 -6.41
N LEU A 69 27.35 20.08 -5.53
CA LEU A 69 27.96 19.38 -4.38
C LEU A 69 28.48 17.99 -4.77
N TRP A 70 27.83 17.29 -5.69
CA TRP A 70 28.29 15.96 -6.13
C TRP A 70 29.61 16.04 -6.91
N HIS A 71 29.78 17.07 -7.75
CA HIS A 71 31.04 17.35 -8.45
C HIS A 71 32.16 17.87 -7.51
N SER A 72 31.81 18.53 -6.40
CA SER A 72 32.79 18.99 -5.42
C SER A 72 33.31 17.87 -4.50
N VAL A 73 32.54 16.79 -4.30
CA VAL A 73 32.90 15.66 -3.42
C VAL A 73 33.56 14.52 -4.20
N HIS A 74 33.22 14.37 -5.48
CA HIS A 74 33.80 13.37 -6.37
C HIS A 74 34.42 14.08 -7.58
N GLY A 75 35.69 14.45 -7.45
CA GLY A 75 36.46 15.14 -8.49
C GLY A 75 36.63 14.33 -9.76
N TYR A 76 35.61 14.33 -10.62
CA TYR A 76 35.70 13.83 -11.99
C TYR A 76 35.99 15.00 -12.92
N GLN A 77 37.27 15.22 -13.19
CA GLN A 77 37.74 16.09 -14.28
C GLN A 77 37.59 15.30 -15.58
N ARG A 78 36.94 15.91 -16.59
CA ARG A 78 36.86 15.38 -17.94
C ARG A 78 38.16 15.68 -18.69
#